data_AF-A0A3A5M143-F1
#
_entry.id   AF-A0A3A5M143-F1
#
_cell.length_a   1.000
_cell.length_b   1.000
_cell.length_c   1.000
_cell.angle_alpha   90.00
_cell.angle_beta   90.00
_cell.angle_gamma   90.00
#
_symmetry.space_group_name_H-M   'P 1'
#
loop_
_entity.id
_entity.type
_entity.pdbx_description
1 polymer ?
#
loop_
_entity_poly.entity_id
_entity_poly.type
_entity_poly.pdbx_seq_one_letter_code
_entity_poly.pdbx_strand_id
1 'polypeptide(L)'
;MGMEADKDQPEDKSENESQDESVGVRLQLRVALALTDYNLSDLWVAYFGITGALNEQDITAWLTGRKDLPRSQVALLGLAADELLEQSGYDLRVTPQPHHPKP
;
A
#
# COMPACT_ATOMS: atom_id res chain seq x y z
N MET A 1 11.07 45.01 -24.79
CA MET A 1 9.66 44.67 -25.09
C MET A 1 9.70 43.49 -26.06
N GLY A 2 9.27 42.26 -25.79
CA GLY A 2 8.87 41.54 -24.57
C GLY A 2 9.65 40.20 -24.54
N MET A 3 9.98 39.61 -23.38
CA MET A 3 9.08 38.78 -22.56
C MET A 3 8.53 37.59 -23.37
N GLU A 4 9.08 36.38 -23.16
CA GLU A 4 8.49 35.29 -22.35
C GLU A 4 8.03 34.17 -23.32
N ALA A 5 8.10 32.87 -23.06
CA ALA A 5 8.58 32.10 -21.93
C ALA A 5 9.03 30.73 -22.46
N ASP A 6 10.17 30.29 -21.93
CA ASP A 6 10.55 28.90 -21.81
C ASP A 6 9.42 28.13 -21.10
N LYS A 7 8.79 27.18 -21.80
CA LYS A 7 7.83 26.24 -21.22
C LYS A 7 8.42 24.83 -21.31
N ASP A 8 9.56 24.64 -20.67
CA ASP A 8 9.91 23.32 -20.13
C ASP A 8 9.04 23.11 -18.87
N GLN A 9 7.80 22.65 -19.08
CA GLN A 9 7.01 22.08 -18.01
C GLN A 9 7.46 20.62 -17.82
N PRO A 10 8.11 20.25 -16.71
CA PRO A 10 8.15 18.85 -16.34
C PRO A 10 6.72 18.45 -15.99
N GLU A 11 6.09 17.66 -16.85
CA GLU A 11 4.81 17.01 -16.57
C GLU A 11 4.95 16.23 -15.26
N ASP A 12 4.03 16.53 -14.35
CA ASP A 12 3.91 15.96 -13.03
C ASP A 12 3.88 14.42 -13.10
N LYS A 13 5.04 13.78 -12.89
CA LYS A 13 5.17 12.32 -12.78
C LYS A 13 4.71 11.79 -11.43
N SER A 14 4.32 12.65 -10.49
CA SER A 14 4.05 12.27 -9.10
C SER A 14 2.66 11.63 -8.94
N GLU A 15 1.70 12.04 -9.77
CA GLU A 15 0.32 11.52 -9.72
C GLU A 15 0.19 10.09 -10.28
N ASN A 16 0.97 9.71 -11.29
CA ASN A 16 0.79 8.42 -11.98
C ASN A 16 1.50 7.24 -11.27
N GLU A 17 2.62 7.46 -10.57
CA GLU A 17 3.28 6.44 -9.74
C GLU A 17 2.45 6.05 -8.50
N SER A 18 1.67 7.01 -7.96
CA SER A 18 0.89 6.81 -6.74
C SER A 18 -0.31 5.87 -6.92
N GLN A 19 -0.89 5.81 -8.12
CA GLN A 19 -1.96 4.86 -8.44
C GLN A 19 -1.42 3.45 -8.75
N ASP A 20 -0.27 3.34 -9.41
CA ASP A 20 0.31 2.06 -9.82
C ASP A 20 0.80 1.24 -8.61
N GLU A 21 1.46 1.89 -7.64
CA GLU A 21 1.87 1.23 -6.39
C GLU A 21 0.69 0.71 -5.58
N SER A 22 -0.43 1.46 -5.56
CA SER A 22 -1.64 1.05 -4.86
C SER A 22 -2.31 -0.17 -5.50
N VAL A 23 -2.10 -0.40 -6.81
CA VAL A 23 -2.56 -1.62 -7.49
C VAL A 23 -1.65 -2.80 -7.14
N GLY A 24 -0.32 -2.59 -7.13
CA GLY A 24 0.66 -3.62 -6.75
C GLY A 24 0.45 -4.15 -5.34
N VAL A 25 0.31 -3.26 -4.35
CA VAL A 25 0.08 -3.64 -2.94
C VAL A 25 -1.24 -4.39 -2.79
N ARG A 26 -2.32 -3.96 -3.46
CA ARG A 26 -3.61 -4.68 -3.43
C ARG A 26 -3.48 -6.11 -3.93
N LEU A 27 -2.75 -6.34 -5.01
CA LEU A 27 -2.56 -7.69 -5.56
C LEU A 27 -1.72 -8.55 -4.60
N GLN A 28 -0.61 -8.02 -4.10
CA GLN A 28 0.26 -8.74 -3.17
C GLN A 28 -0.45 -9.09 -1.87
N LEU A 29 -1.26 -8.19 -1.32
CA LEU A 29 -2.05 -8.44 -0.12
C LEU A 29 -3.09 -9.56 -0.33
N ARG A 30 -3.72 -9.61 -1.51
CA ARG A 30 -4.65 -10.69 -1.86
C ARG A 30 -3.94 -12.03 -2.02
N VAL A 31 -2.72 -12.02 -2.56
CA VAL A 31 -1.88 -13.23 -2.66
C VAL A 31 -1.46 -13.69 -1.27
N ALA A 32 -1.04 -12.77 -0.40
CA ALA A 32 -0.68 -13.06 0.99
C ALA A 32 -1.83 -13.75 1.73
N LEU A 33 -3.02 -13.15 1.70
CA LEU A 33 -4.24 -13.72 2.31
C LEU A 33 -4.64 -15.07 1.70
N ALA A 34 -4.29 -15.34 0.45
CA ALA A 34 -4.56 -16.63 -0.19
C ALA A 34 -3.50 -17.70 0.14
N LEU A 35 -2.28 -17.30 0.49
CA LEU A 35 -1.18 -18.20 0.84
C LEU A 35 -1.17 -18.56 2.33
N THR A 36 -1.63 -17.65 3.18
CA THR A 36 -1.74 -17.87 4.63
C THR A 36 -3.12 -18.41 5.01
N ASP A 37 -3.23 -19.11 6.14
CA ASP A 37 -4.53 -19.43 6.77
C ASP A 37 -5.23 -18.20 7.38
N TYR A 38 -4.64 -17.01 7.30
CA TYR A 38 -5.21 -15.78 7.82
C TYR A 38 -6.31 -15.23 6.92
N ASN A 39 -7.36 -14.73 7.57
CA ASN A 39 -8.47 -14.05 6.92
C ASN A 39 -8.32 -12.52 7.02
N LEU A 40 -9.28 -11.80 6.41
CA LEU A 40 -9.28 -10.35 6.42
C LEU A 40 -9.34 -9.76 7.84
N SER A 41 -10.03 -10.41 8.77
CA SER A 41 -10.14 -9.95 10.15
C SER A 41 -8.79 -10.06 10.88
N ASP A 42 -8.00 -11.11 10.62
CA ASP A 42 -6.63 -11.24 11.18
C ASP A 42 -5.72 -10.10 10.69
N LEU A 43 -5.78 -9.81 9.38
CA LEU A 43 -5.09 -8.67 8.79
C LEU A 43 -5.56 -7.35 9.39
N TRP A 44 -6.87 -7.17 9.58
CA TRP A 44 -7.41 -5.96 10.19
C TRP A 44 -6.95 -5.79 11.64
N VAL A 45 -6.90 -6.88 12.42
CA VAL A 45 -6.40 -6.86 13.80
C VAL A 45 -4.92 -6.47 13.85
N ALA A 46 -4.08 -7.06 13.00
CA ALA A 46 -2.66 -6.70 12.90
C ALA A 46 -2.49 -5.22 12.52
N TYR A 47 -3.20 -4.78 11.48
CA TYR A 47 -3.21 -3.39 11.04
C TYR A 47 -3.68 -2.41 12.12
N PHE A 48 -4.77 -2.73 12.83
CA PHE A 48 -5.29 -1.90 13.92
C PHE A 48 -4.28 -1.82 15.07
N GLY A 49 -3.60 -2.92 15.40
CA GLY A 49 -2.54 -2.97 16.41
C GLY A 49 -1.35 -2.04 16.12
N ILE A 50 -1.03 -1.79 14.85
CA ILE A 50 0.09 -0.92 14.43
C ILE A 50 -0.28 0.57 14.48
N THR A 51 -1.55 0.94 14.70
CA THR A 51 -2.18 2.29 14.59
C THR A 51 -3.06 2.51 13.34
N GLY A 52 -3.49 1.44 12.69
CA GLY A 52 -4.48 1.50 11.63
C GLY A 52 -5.78 2.19 12.05
N ALA A 53 -6.25 3.14 11.23
CA ALA A 53 -7.45 3.95 11.53
C ALA A 53 -8.71 3.49 10.79
N LEU A 54 -8.59 2.53 9.87
CA LEU A 54 -9.69 2.04 9.05
C LEU A 54 -10.39 0.85 9.70
N ASN A 55 -11.69 0.73 9.46
CA ASN A 55 -12.43 -0.48 9.80
C ASN A 55 -12.27 -1.55 8.70
N GLU A 56 -12.69 -2.77 9.00
CA GLU A 56 -12.61 -3.90 8.07
C GLU A 56 -13.41 -3.67 6.77
N GLN A 57 -14.54 -2.94 6.83
CA GLN A 57 -15.35 -2.63 5.65
C GLN A 57 -14.63 -1.68 4.69
N ASP A 58 -13.90 -0.70 5.21
CA ASP A 58 -13.09 0.22 4.43
C ASP A 58 -11.95 -0.50 3.70
N ILE A 59 -11.30 -1.44 4.40
CA ILE A 59 -10.25 -2.29 3.81
C ILE A 59 -10.86 -3.20 2.73
N THR A 60 -12.03 -3.79 3.00
CA THR A 60 -12.76 -4.59 2.01
C THR A 60 -13.09 -3.77 0.76
N ALA A 61 -13.58 -2.54 0.93
CA ALA A 61 -13.90 -1.64 -0.17
C ALA A 61 -12.65 -1.33 -0.99
N TRP A 62 -11.50 -1.13 -0.35
CA TRP A 62 -10.24 -0.91 -1.03
C TRP A 62 -9.71 -2.12 -1.79
N LEU A 63 -9.75 -3.31 -1.17
CA LEU A 63 -9.37 -4.58 -1.80
C LEU A 63 -10.22 -4.93 -3.03
N THR A 64 -11.48 -4.49 -3.03
CA THR A 64 -12.43 -4.67 -4.14
C THR A 64 -12.38 -3.53 -5.16
N GLY A 65 -11.50 -2.54 -4.98
CA GLY A 65 -11.37 -1.39 -5.87
C GLY A 65 -12.55 -0.41 -5.82
N ARG A 66 -13.42 -0.53 -4.80
CA ARG A 66 -14.58 0.36 -4.59
C ARG A 66 -14.23 1.66 -3.88
N LYS A 67 -13.06 1.72 -3.23
CA LYS A 67 -12.58 2.88 -2.46
C LYS A 67 -11.07 2.99 -2.61
N ASP A 68 -10.57 4.21 -2.73
CA ASP A 68 -9.14 4.47 -2.58
C ASP A 68 -8.83 4.86 -1.14
N LEU A 69 -7.65 4.44 -0.68
CA LEU A 69 -7.17 4.71 0.67
C LEU A 69 -5.97 5.65 0.60
N PRO A 70 -5.74 6.45 1.67
CA PRO A 70 -4.52 7.22 1.77
C PRO A 70 -3.31 6.31 1.75
N ARG A 71 -2.23 6.73 1.08
CA ARG A 71 -1.00 5.94 0.94
C ARG A 71 -0.41 5.50 2.29
N SER A 72 -0.54 6.33 3.33
CA SER A 72 -0.14 5.96 4.69
C SER A 72 -0.91 4.75 5.22
N GLN A 73 -2.21 4.65 4.93
CA GLN A 73 -3.03 3.52 5.33
C GLN A 73 -2.73 2.27 4.49
N VAL A 74 -2.44 2.44 3.20
CA VAL A 74 -1.99 1.34 2.33
C VAL A 74 -0.65 0.77 2.79
N ALA A 75 0.30 1.64 3.17
CA ALA A 75 1.59 1.22 3.72
C ALA A 75 1.44 0.45 5.04
N LEU A 76 0.57 0.92 5.94
CA LEU A 76 0.25 0.22 7.19
C LEU A 76 -0.39 -1.16 6.95
N LEU A 77 -1.28 -1.29 5.94
CA LEU A 77 -1.86 -2.57 5.55
C LEU A 77 -0.80 -3.53 5.00
N GLY A 78 0.12 -3.02 4.19
CA GLY A 78 1.25 -3.81 3.71
C GLY A 78 2.13 -4.30 4.87
N LEU A 79 2.46 -3.42 5.83
CA LEU A 79 3.27 -3.78 6.99
C LEU A 79 2.59 -4.85 7.85
N ALA A 80 1.29 -4.70 8.10
CA ALA A 80 0.52 -5.72 8.82
C ALA A 80 0.51 -7.08 8.10
N ALA A 81 0.40 -7.08 6.77
CA ALA A 81 0.47 -8.32 6.00
C ALA A 81 1.87 -8.93 6.03
N ASP A 82 2.93 -8.12 6.00
CA ASP A 82 4.31 -8.58 6.12
C ASP A 82 4.58 -9.24 7.48
N GLU A 83 4.04 -8.69 8.57
CA GLU A 83 4.13 -9.29 9.90
C GLU A 83 3.40 -10.64 9.97
N LEU A 84 2.23 -10.75 9.35
CA LEU A 84 1.49 -12.02 9.28
C LEU A 84 2.24 -13.07 8.47
N LEU A 85 2.77 -12.69 7.31
CA LEU A 85 3.57 -13.59 6.46
C LEU A 85 4.80 -14.11 7.20
N GLU A 86 5.49 -13.24 7.94
CA GLU A 86 6.64 -13.61 8.76
C GLU A 86 6.27 -14.58 9.89
N GLN A 87 5.15 -14.36 10.57
CA GLN A 87 4.64 -15.28 11.59
C GLN A 87 4.28 -16.65 11.02
N SER A 88 3.81 -16.70 9.76
CA SER A 88 3.54 -17.95 9.05
C SER A 88 4.76 -18.58 8.37
N GLY A 89 5.93 -17.93 8.41
CA GLY A 89 7.16 -18.42 7.79
C GLY A 89 7.23 -18.28 6.27
N TYR A 90 6.40 -17.42 5.66
CA TYR A 90 6.49 -17.10 4.24
C TYR A 90 7.46 -15.92 4.02
N ASP A 91 8.34 -16.04 3.01
CA ASP A 91 9.30 -15.00 2.61
C ASP A 91 8.70 -13.98 1.60
N LEU A 92 7.38 -13.96 1.44
CA LEU A 92 6.70 -12.99 0.58
C LEU A 92 6.66 -11.63 1.29
N ARG A 93 6.86 -10.55 0.54
CA ARG A 93 6.71 -9.17 1.03
C ARG A 93 5.69 -8.39 0.19
N VAL A 94 4.84 -7.64 0.87
CA VAL A 94 3.75 -6.82 0.35
C VAL A 94 4.13 -5.34 0.35
N THR A 95 5.00 -4.89 1.26
CA THR A 95 5.54 -3.52 1.16
C THR A 95 6.73 -3.46 0.20
N PRO A 96 6.77 -2.50 -0.74
CA PRO A 96 8.03 -2.13 -1.36
C PRO A 96 8.91 -1.52 -0.28
N GLN A 97 10.11 -2.06 -0.05
CA GLN A 97 11.02 -1.51 0.94
C GLN A 97 11.23 -0.02 0.66
N PRO A 98 11.06 0.87 1.66
CA PRO A 98 11.53 2.23 1.50
C PRO A 98 13.03 2.14 1.25
N HIS A 99 13.46 2.56 0.08
CA HIS A 99 14.87 2.82 -0.18
C HIS A 99 15.33 3.83 0.89
N HIS A 100 15.90 3.34 1.99
CA HIS A 100 16.69 4.19 2.87
C HIS A 100 17.92 4.59 2.06
N PRO A 101 18.10 5.87 1.66
CA PRO A 101 19.40 6.32 1.22
C PRO A 101 20.33 6.13 2.44
N LYS A 102 21.31 5.25 2.28
CA LYS A 102 22.37 5.06 3.28
C LYS A 102 23.06 6.42 3.49
N PRO A 103 23.30 6.85 4.75
CA PRO A 103 23.97 8.11 5.03
C PRO A 103 25.37 8.18 4.43
#